data_AF-A0A227J8T5-F1
#
_entry.id   AF-A0A227J8T5-F1
#
_cell.length_a   1.000
_cell.length_b   1.000
_cell.length_c   1.000
_cell.angle_alpha   90.00
_cell.angle_beta   90.00
_cell.angle_gamma   90.00
#
_symmetry.space_group_name_H-M   'P 1'
#
loop_
_entity.id
_entity.type
_entity.pdbx_description
1 polymer ?
#
loop_
_entity_poly.entity_id
_entity_poly.type
_entity_poly.pdbx_seq_one_letter_code
_entity_poly.pdbx_strand_id
1 'polypeptide(L)'
;MTMLKFLFAFAIYGFSISAHAISSEPVEGAQTTRHQVELIRDRDYKCLQCHKDAKETLNLSHEPEALLSQGKTLNCTNCHSNIGPDHREGAPDVIKFTAAQSKAVHDKVFLDPSTILKANSQCVDCHAPTQLRE
;
A
#
# COMPACT_ATOMS: atom_id res chain seq x y z
N MET A 1 -66.21 -4.45 9.56
CA MET A 1 -65.12 -4.49 10.57
C MET A 1 -64.65 -5.92 10.89
N THR A 2 -64.62 -6.81 9.90
CA THR A 2 -64.24 -8.23 10.06
C THR A 2 -63.11 -8.64 9.11
N MET A 3 -63.08 -8.11 7.88
CA MET A 3 -62.02 -8.35 6.89
C MET A 3 -60.61 -7.89 7.33
N LEU A 4 -60.50 -6.74 8.01
CA LEU A 4 -59.20 -6.23 8.49
C LEU A 4 -58.58 -7.10 9.61
N LYS A 5 -59.44 -7.75 10.41
CA LYS A 5 -59.00 -8.63 11.51
C LYS A 5 -58.43 -9.96 10.98
N PHE A 6 -58.99 -10.47 9.89
CA PHE A 6 -58.50 -11.69 9.24
C PHE A 6 -57.14 -11.47 8.56
N LEU A 7 -56.94 -10.32 7.91
CA LEU A 7 -55.63 -9.95 7.33
C LEU A 7 -54.54 -9.81 8.39
N PHE A 8 -54.86 -9.23 9.55
CA PHE A 8 -53.90 -9.09 10.64
C PHE A 8 -53.52 -10.44 11.26
N ALA A 9 -54.48 -11.37 11.41
CA ALA A 9 -54.21 -12.71 11.91
C ALA A 9 -53.30 -13.53 10.97
N PHE A 10 -53.49 -13.39 9.65
CA PHE A 10 -52.66 -14.10 8.66
C PHE A 10 -51.21 -13.57 8.61
N ALA A 11 -51.02 -12.26 8.77
CA ALA A 11 -49.69 -11.64 8.78
C ALA A 11 -48.84 -12.08 9.98
N ILE A 12 -49.45 -12.24 11.15
CA ILE A 12 -48.74 -12.66 12.38
C ILE A 12 -48.43 -14.17 12.36
N TYR A 13 -49.33 -14.99 11.80
CA TYR A 13 -49.12 -16.44 11.74
C TYR A 13 -48.12 -16.86 10.64
N GLY A 14 -48.10 -16.14 9.51
CA GLY A 14 -47.17 -16.41 8.41
C GLY A 14 -45.69 -16.12 8.72
N PHE A 15 -45.41 -15.20 9.65
CA PHE A 15 -44.04 -14.84 10.02
C PHE A 15 -43.35 -15.91 10.89
N SER A 16 -44.12 -16.75 11.58
CA SER A 16 -43.59 -17.77 12.50
C SER A 16 -42.98 -18.99 11.80
N ILE A 17 -43.23 -19.20 10.50
CA ILE A 17 -42.76 -20.41 9.78
C ILE A 17 -41.37 -20.19 9.15
N SER A 18 -40.91 -18.93 9.01
CA SER A 18 -39.62 -18.59 8.38
C SER A 18 -38.42 -18.58 9.35
N ALA A 19 -38.62 -18.88 10.64
CA ALA A 19 -37.57 -18.93 11.65
C ALA A 19 -37.16 -20.38 11.99
N HIS A 20 -36.98 -21.24 10.99
CA HIS A 20 -36.20 -22.46 11.16
C HIS A 20 -34.74 -22.14 10.83
N ALA A 21 -33.99 -21.68 11.83
CA ALA A 21 -32.54 -21.70 11.77
C ALA A 21 -32.12 -23.17 11.61
N ILE A 22 -31.57 -23.50 10.44
CA ILE A 22 -30.89 -24.78 10.23
C ILE A 22 -29.68 -24.75 11.17
N SER A 23 -29.80 -25.42 12.30
CA SER A 23 -28.69 -25.70 13.20
C SER A 23 -27.69 -26.55 12.41
N SER A 24 -26.59 -25.95 11.97
CA SER A 24 -25.43 -26.68 11.50
C SER A 24 -24.82 -27.41 12.69
N GLU A 25 -25.04 -28.73 12.77
CA GLU A 25 -24.27 -29.58 13.66
C GLU A 25 -22.77 -29.43 13.34
N PRO A 26 -21.89 -29.36 14.36
CA PRO A 26 -20.47 -29.27 14.12
C PRO A 26 -19.98 -30.59 13.54
N VAL A 27 -19.49 -30.56 12.30
CA VAL A 27 -18.75 -31.68 11.70
C VAL A 27 -17.44 -31.82 12.46
N GLU A 28 -17.43 -32.73 13.42
CA GLU A 28 -16.25 -33.15 14.15
C GLU A 28 -15.38 -34.00 13.22
N GLY A 29 -14.23 -33.47 12.80
CA GLY A 29 -13.25 -34.21 12.00
C GLY A 29 -12.54 -33.44 10.88
N ALA A 30 -12.91 -32.19 10.58
CA ALA A 30 -12.09 -31.37 9.71
C ALA A 30 -10.93 -30.79 10.52
N GLN A 31 -9.74 -31.39 10.44
CA GLN A 31 -8.50 -30.72 10.85
C GLN A 31 -8.33 -29.46 9.99
N THR A 32 -8.90 -28.36 10.47
CA THR A 32 -8.67 -27.02 9.96
C THR A 32 -7.26 -26.63 10.40
N THR A 33 -6.26 -26.98 9.61
CA THR A 33 -5.08 -26.11 9.50
C THR A 33 -5.56 -24.84 8.80
N ARG A 34 -6.25 -23.98 9.55
CA ARG A 34 -6.66 -22.66 9.08
C ARG A 34 -5.36 -21.95 8.71
N HIS A 35 -5.19 -21.63 7.43
CA HIS A 35 -4.03 -20.89 6.98
C HIS A 35 -3.95 -19.60 7.82
N GLN A 36 -2.91 -19.45 8.64
CA GLN A 36 -2.67 -18.21 9.37
C GLN A 36 -2.26 -17.17 8.32
N VAL A 37 -3.18 -16.28 8.00
CA VAL A 37 -2.89 -15.08 7.21
C VAL A 37 -2.23 -14.09 8.17
N GLU A 38 -0.91 -14.01 8.14
CA GLU A 38 -0.21 -12.89 8.76
C GLU A 38 -0.38 -11.64 7.89
N LEU A 39 -0.69 -10.52 8.54
CA LEU A 39 -0.88 -9.25 7.86
C LEU A 39 0.48 -8.68 7.48
N ILE A 40 1.07 -9.15 6.38
CA ILE A 40 2.22 -8.50 5.77
C ILE A 40 1.70 -7.19 5.17
N ARG A 41 1.81 -6.09 5.92
CA ARG A 41 1.53 -4.76 5.37
C ARG A 41 2.63 -4.43 4.38
N ASP A 42 2.36 -4.69 3.10
CA ASP A 42 3.17 -4.16 2.02
C ASP A 42 3.24 -2.63 2.17
N ARG A 43 4.46 -2.14 2.43
CA ARG A 43 4.74 -0.72 2.65
C ARG A 43 4.50 0.12 1.39
N ASP A 44 4.52 -0.51 0.22
CA ASP A 44 4.34 0.13 -1.08
C ASP A 44 2.88 0.13 -1.54
N TYR A 45 2.03 -0.68 -0.90
CA TYR A 45 0.64 -0.90 -1.33
C TYR A 45 -0.10 0.39 -1.66
N LYS A 46 -0.04 1.37 -0.75
CA LYS A 46 -0.71 2.68 -0.91
C LYS A 46 -0.13 3.53 -2.04
N CYS A 47 1.16 3.39 -2.31
CA CYS A 47 1.87 4.10 -3.37
C CYS A 47 1.47 3.52 -4.74
N LEU A 48 1.44 2.18 -4.83
CA LEU A 48 1.16 1.43 -6.06
C LEU A 48 -0.31 1.44 -6.47
N GLN A 49 -1.23 1.86 -5.59
CA GLN A 49 -2.63 2.13 -5.98
C GLN A 49 -2.74 3.18 -7.09
N CYS A 50 -1.75 4.07 -7.21
CA CYS A 50 -1.72 5.11 -8.24
C CYS A 50 -0.44 5.06 -9.11
N HIS A 51 0.72 4.75 -8.52
CA HIS A 51 2.00 4.68 -9.23
C HIS A 51 2.32 3.26 -9.69
N LYS A 52 1.53 2.74 -10.63
CA LYS A 52 1.47 1.32 -10.98
C LYS A 52 2.82 0.73 -11.45
N ASP A 53 3.58 1.48 -12.22
CA ASP A 53 4.84 0.99 -12.82
C ASP A 53 6.08 1.38 -12.00
N ALA A 54 5.90 2.07 -10.87
CA ALA A 54 7.00 2.60 -10.08
C ALA A 54 7.84 1.49 -9.43
N LYS A 55 7.22 0.38 -9.03
CA LYS A 55 7.95 -0.75 -8.44
C LYS A 55 8.90 -1.42 -9.45
N GLU A 56 8.44 -1.59 -10.68
CA GLU A 56 9.27 -2.14 -11.75
C GLU A 56 10.42 -1.18 -12.08
N THR A 57 10.12 0.10 -12.23
CA THR A 57 11.14 1.15 -12.47
C THR A 57 12.19 1.19 -11.36
N LEU A 58 11.78 1.02 -10.10
CA LEU A 58 12.69 0.92 -8.96
C LEU A 58 13.61 -0.29 -9.10
N ASN A 59 13.05 -1.45 -9.42
CA ASN A 59 13.82 -2.70 -9.56
C ASN A 59 14.81 -2.68 -10.75
N LEU A 60 14.57 -1.87 -11.78
CA LEU A 60 15.52 -1.68 -12.88
C LEU A 60 16.79 -0.92 -12.48
N SER A 61 16.71 -0.10 -11.43
CA SER A 61 17.81 0.74 -10.96
C SER A 61 18.42 0.27 -9.63
N HIS A 62 17.67 -0.49 -8.85
CA HIS A 62 18.08 -1.01 -7.55
C HIS A 62 17.70 -2.49 -7.47
N GLU A 63 18.69 -3.36 -7.30
CA GLU A 63 18.49 -4.81 -7.21
C GLU A 63 17.96 -5.20 -5.80
N PRO A 64 16.69 -5.62 -5.66
CA PRO A 64 16.10 -5.92 -4.35
C PRO A 64 16.78 -7.10 -3.64
N GLU A 65 17.23 -8.10 -4.39
CA GLU A 65 17.91 -9.29 -3.87
C GLU A 65 19.22 -8.95 -3.17
N ALA A 66 19.99 -7.99 -3.72
CA ALA A 66 21.23 -7.51 -3.10
C ALA A 66 20.97 -6.89 -1.72
N LEU A 67 19.88 -6.13 -1.56
CA LEU A 67 19.49 -5.52 -0.27
C LEU A 67 18.97 -6.56 0.73
N LEU A 68 18.20 -7.54 0.25
CA LEU A 68 17.70 -8.65 1.08
C LEU A 68 18.85 -9.45 1.70
N SER A 69 19.94 -9.67 0.97
CA SER A 69 21.14 -10.35 1.48
C SER A 69 21.79 -9.62 2.67
N GLN A 70 21.51 -8.32 2.82
CA GLN A 70 21.97 -7.47 3.92
C GLN A 70 20.90 -7.27 5.01
N GLY A 71 19.78 -8.00 4.94
CA GLY A 71 18.66 -7.87 5.87
C GLY A 71 17.85 -6.58 5.70
N LYS A 72 17.99 -5.90 4.55
CA LYS A 72 17.24 -4.67 4.22
C LYS A 72 16.17 -4.99 3.17
N THR A 73 15.04 -4.27 3.24
CA THR A 73 13.97 -4.37 2.23
C THR A 73 13.77 -3.04 1.55
N LEU A 74 13.78 -3.05 0.22
CA LEU A 74 13.58 -1.86 -0.60
C LEU A 74 12.08 -1.56 -0.78
N ASN A 75 11.68 -0.36 -0.41
CA ASN A 75 10.31 0.15 -0.48
C ASN A 75 10.29 1.65 -0.82
N CYS A 76 9.16 2.17 -1.29
CA CYS A 76 8.98 3.56 -1.74
C CYS A 76 9.42 4.57 -0.67
N THR A 77 9.11 4.28 0.60
CA THR A 77 9.35 5.20 1.72
C THR A 77 10.81 5.22 2.17
N ASN A 78 11.66 4.33 1.67
CA ASN A 78 13.11 4.43 1.92
C ASN A 78 13.72 5.67 1.26
N CYS A 79 13.11 6.21 0.21
CA CYS A 79 13.63 7.37 -0.52
C CYS A 79 12.61 8.52 -0.60
N HIS A 80 11.32 8.22 -0.76
CA HIS A 80 10.28 9.23 -1.04
C HIS A 80 9.54 9.74 0.21
N SER A 81 10.08 9.52 1.40
CA SER A 81 9.42 9.83 2.69
C SER A 81 7.96 9.31 2.73
N ASN A 82 7.10 9.87 3.57
CA ASN A 82 5.71 9.42 3.74
C ASN A 82 4.72 10.40 3.10
N ILE A 83 3.52 9.92 2.73
CA ILE A 83 2.46 10.75 2.14
C ILE A 83 1.51 11.28 3.22
N GLY A 84 1.14 12.56 3.11
CA GLY A 84 0.08 13.22 3.86
C GLY A 84 -1.27 13.23 3.11
N PRO A 85 -2.33 13.81 3.70
CA PRO A 85 -3.63 13.93 3.06
C PRO A 85 -3.59 14.76 1.77
N ASP A 86 -2.75 15.81 1.74
CA ASP A 86 -2.65 16.76 0.62
C ASP A 86 -1.61 16.34 -0.44
N HIS A 87 -1.26 15.05 -0.50
CA HIS A 87 -0.24 14.53 -1.40
C HIS A 87 -0.61 14.75 -2.88
N ARG A 88 -1.90 14.69 -3.22
CA ARG A 88 -2.38 14.84 -4.61
C ARG A 88 -2.34 16.30 -5.07
N GLU A 89 -2.35 17.22 -4.11
CA GLU A 89 -2.34 18.67 -4.26
C GLU A 89 -0.91 19.21 -4.37
N GLY A 90 0.09 18.33 -4.29
CA GLY A 90 1.50 18.67 -4.50
C GLY A 90 2.24 19.04 -3.23
N ALA A 91 1.73 18.68 -2.04
CA ALA A 91 2.40 18.90 -0.76
C ALA A 91 3.89 18.47 -0.77
N PRO A 92 4.78 19.20 -0.08
CA PRO A 92 6.23 18.97 -0.10
C PRO A 92 6.68 17.78 0.77
N ASP A 93 5.74 16.95 1.21
CA ASP A 93 5.95 15.87 2.18
C ASP A 93 6.75 14.70 1.60
N VAL A 94 6.71 14.52 0.28
CA VAL A 94 7.49 13.51 -0.45
C VAL A 94 8.75 14.09 -1.05
N ILE A 95 9.87 13.39 -0.87
CA ILE A 95 11.11 13.73 -1.57
C ILE A 95 10.92 13.44 -3.06
N LYS A 96 11.28 14.40 -3.91
CA LYS A 96 11.20 14.29 -5.37
C LYS A 96 12.62 14.31 -5.93
N PHE A 97 12.99 13.28 -6.68
CA PHE A 97 14.23 13.25 -7.45
C PHE A 97 13.95 13.83 -8.83
N THR A 98 14.79 14.74 -9.29
CA THR A 98 14.57 15.44 -10.57
C THR A 98 15.58 14.98 -11.61
N ALA A 99 15.20 14.99 -12.89
CA ALA A 99 16.10 14.67 -13.98
C ALA A 99 17.32 15.63 -14.08
N ALA A 100 17.25 16.81 -13.45
CA ALA A 100 18.40 17.71 -13.36
C ALA A 100 19.59 17.10 -12.56
N GLN A 101 19.34 16.04 -11.78
CA GLN A 101 20.34 15.35 -10.97
C GLN A 101 21.00 14.14 -11.68
N SER A 102 20.45 13.67 -12.80
CA SER A 102 20.99 12.52 -13.55
C SER A 102 20.69 12.61 -15.05
N LYS A 103 21.75 12.52 -15.86
CA LYS A 103 21.91 12.74 -17.32
C LYS A 103 22.23 14.16 -17.79
N ALA A 104 23.02 14.22 -18.87
CA ALA A 104 23.22 15.38 -19.73
C ALA A 104 21.90 15.72 -20.47
N VAL A 105 20.95 16.33 -19.76
CA VAL A 105 19.76 16.93 -20.37
C VAL A 105 20.13 18.35 -20.80
N HIS A 106 19.70 18.75 -22.00
CA HIS A 106 20.00 20.07 -22.59
C HIS A 106 19.39 21.24 -21.80
N ASP A 107 18.35 20.98 -21.01
CA ASP A 107 17.66 21.95 -20.16
C ASP A 107 17.87 21.64 -18.67
N LYS A 108 19.11 21.79 -18.20
CA LYS A 108 19.41 21.65 -16.77
C LYS A 108 18.77 22.81 -16.00
N VAL A 109 17.77 22.50 -15.18
CA VAL A 109 17.24 23.44 -14.19
C VAL A 109 18.20 23.48 -13.01
N PHE A 110 18.70 24.66 -12.66
CA PHE A 110 19.44 24.85 -11.42
C PHE A 110 18.48 24.66 -10.25
N LEU A 111 18.71 23.60 -9.47
CA LEU A 111 17.99 23.37 -8.22
C LEU A 111 18.66 24.16 -7.11
N ASP A 112 17.87 24.57 -6.14
CA ASP A 112 18.40 25.13 -4.90
C ASP A 112 19.28 24.08 -4.18
N PRO A 113 20.47 24.45 -3.67
CA PRO A 113 21.37 23.52 -3.00
C PRO A 113 20.72 22.74 -1.85
N SER A 114 19.80 23.35 -1.10
CA SER A 114 19.10 22.67 0.00
C SER A 114 18.20 21.54 -0.51
N THR A 115 17.60 21.69 -1.70
CA THR A 115 16.77 20.66 -2.34
C THR A 115 17.64 19.48 -2.79
N ILE A 116 18.83 19.77 -3.35
CA ILE A 116 19.80 18.75 -3.73
C ILE A 116 20.29 17.97 -2.51
N LEU A 117 20.67 18.66 -1.45
CA LEU A 117 21.15 18.04 -0.22
C LEU A 117 20.06 17.19 0.45
N LYS A 118 18.80 17.66 0.46
CA LYS A 118 17.66 16.91 1.00
C LYS A 118 17.38 15.62 0.21
N ALA A 119 17.50 15.66 -1.12
CA ALA A 119 17.33 14.46 -1.94
C ALA A 119 18.50 13.48 -1.73
N ASN A 120 19.73 13.97 -1.77
CA ASN A 120 20.94 13.15 -1.67
C ASN A 120 21.13 12.54 -0.27
N SER A 121 20.55 13.12 0.78
CA SER A 121 20.65 12.57 2.13
C SER A 121 20.01 11.19 2.26
N GLN A 122 19.03 10.85 1.43
CA GLN A 122 18.43 9.50 1.42
C GLN A 122 19.38 8.46 0.81
N CYS A 123 20.19 8.87 -0.17
CA CYS A 123 21.10 7.96 -0.86
C CYS A 123 22.20 7.44 0.07
N VAL A 124 22.66 8.28 1.01
CA VAL A 124 23.75 7.94 1.93
C VAL A 124 23.35 7.01 3.08
N ASP A 125 22.06 6.69 3.22
CA ASP A 125 21.59 5.67 4.17
C ASP A 125 22.00 4.24 3.75
N CYS A 126 22.24 4.06 2.45
CA CYS A 126 22.67 2.79 1.87
C CYS A 126 24.04 2.88 1.18
N HIS A 127 24.41 4.03 0.61
CA HIS A 127 25.64 4.19 -0.15
C HIS A 127 26.70 5.01 0.59
N ALA A 128 27.96 4.63 0.44
CA ALA A 128 29.06 5.50 0.82
C ALA A 128 29.12 6.72 -0.13
N PRO A 129 29.34 7.95 0.36
CA PRO A 129 29.40 9.15 -0.49
C PRO A 129 30.41 9.05 -1.64
N THR A 130 31.50 8.30 -1.45
CA THR A 130 32.55 8.09 -2.45
C THR A 130 32.10 7.22 -3.63
N GLN A 131 31.01 6.47 -3.48
CA GLN A 131 30.48 5.53 -4.48
C GLN A 131 29.19 6.06 -5.16
N LEU A 132 28.71 7.25 -4.79
CA LEU A 132 27.45 7.85 -5.30
C LEU A 132 27.62 8.67 -6.60
N ARG A 133 28.69 8.45 -7.36
CA ARG A 133 28.97 9.20 -8.60
C ARG A 133 29.08 8.27 -9.79
N GLU A 134 28.02 8.26 -10.59
CA GLU A 134 28.00 7.84 -12.00
C GLU A 134 27.28 8.90 -12.83
#